data_AF-A0A942M3F9-F1
#
_entry.id   AF-A0A942M3F9-F1
#
_cell.length_a   1.000
_cell.length_b   1.000
_cell.length_c   1.000
_cell.angle_alpha   90.00
_cell.angle_beta   90.00
_cell.angle_gamma   90.00
#
_symmetry.space_group_name_H-M   'P 1'
#
loop_
_entity.id
_entity.type
_entity.pdbx_description
1 polymer ?
#
loop_
_entity_poly.entity_id
_entity_poly.type
_entity_poly.pdbx_seq_one_letter_code
_entity_poly.pdbx_strand_id
1 'polypeptide(L)'
;METYMLVLYGLLAGWTLFSIYYISRLWSLNDSNKIIPYVYDSIPTVFTTLGILGTFVGIYFGLQKFDVNDITGSIPTLLDGLKTAFTTSILGISLSLIFGKISQIVLRAVEMKSPPQPTDELAALQQMTLILNDSKDQNNTNFNTLNRSLVGEILLVTKMVIQS
;
A
#
# COMPACT_ATOMS: atom_id res chain seq x y z
N MET A 1 4.67 -38.24 -2.66
CA MET A 1 4.22 -36.85 -2.59
C MET A 1 3.17 -36.65 -3.65
N GLU A 2 1.93 -36.43 -3.26
CA GLU A 2 0.81 -36.29 -4.18
C GLU A 2 0.95 -35.02 -5.04
N THR A 3 0.57 -35.11 -6.32
CA THR A 3 0.75 -34.08 -7.35
C THR A 3 0.18 -32.71 -6.96
N TYR A 4 -0.86 -32.68 -6.12
CA TYR A 4 -1.47 -31.44 -5.62
C TYR A 4 -0.56 -30.65 -4.69
N MET A 5 0.30 -31.32 -3.90
CA MET A 5 1.26 -30.63 -3.04
C MET A 5 2.29 -29.88 -3.88
N LEU A 6 2.72 -30.47 -5.00
CA LEU A 6 3.64 -29.85 -5.96
C LEU A 6 3.05 -28.59 -6.59
N VAL A 7 1.77 -28.60 -6.95
CA VAL A 7 1.08 -27.42 -7.51
C VAL A 7 0.96 -26.31 -6.46
N LEU A 8 0.56 -26.64 -5.23
CA LEU A 8 0.46 -25.67 -4.13
C LEU A 8 1.80 -25.04 -3.77
N TYR A 9 2.84 -25.85 -3.58
CA TYR A 9 4.18 -25.36 -3.30
C TYR A 9 4.78 -24.61 -4.49
N GLY A 10 4.46 -25.01 -5.73
CA GLY A 10 4.86 -24.32 -6.95
C GLY A 10 4.23 -22.92 -7.06
N LEU A 11 2.94 -22.78 -6.78
CA LEU A 11 2.25 -21.48 -6.76
C LEU A 11 2.82 -20.57 -5.65
N LEU A 12 3.05 -21.11 -4.45
CA LEU A 12 3.69 -20.38 -3.36
C LEU A 12 5.12 -19.95 -3.74
N ALA A 13 5.93 -20.85 -4.30
CA ALA A 13 7.30 -20.55 -4.71
C ALA A 13 7.37 -19.54 -5.87
N GLY A 14 6.45 -19.63 -6.83
CA GLY A 14 6.33 -18.63 -7.90
C GLY A 14 6.01 -17.25 -7.35
N TRP A 15 5.06 -17.17 -6.40
CA TRP A 15 4.69 -15.91 -5.77
C TRP A 15 5.81 -15.36 -4.85
N THR A 16 6.55 -16.21 -4.12
CA THR A 16 7.71 -15.76 -3.34
C THR A 16 8.81 -15.20 -4.22
N LEU A 17 9.13 -15.86 -5.34
CA LEU A 17 10.15 -15.37 -6.28
C LEU A 17 9.72 -14.03 -6.90
N PHE A 18 8.45 -13.91 -7.32
CA PHE A 18 7.90 -12.65 -7.84
C PHE A 18 7.99 -11.53 -6.80
N SER A 19 7.58 -11.80 -5.56
CA SER A 19 7.63 -10.85 -4.45
C SER A 19 9.05 -10.42 -4.11
N ILE A 20 10.00 -11.37 -4.01
CA ILE A 20 11.41 -11.09 -3.76
C ILE A 20 12.01 -10.28 -4.90
N TYR A 21 11.70 -10.63 -6.15
CA TYR A 21 12.14 -9.88 -7.32
C TYR A 21 11.65 -8.43 -7.30
N TYR A 22 10.37 -8.19 -7.01
CA TYR A 22 9.80 -6.84 -6.94
C TYR A 22 10.37 -6.00 -5.79
N ILE A 23 10.64 -6.61 -4.63
CA ILE A 23 11.25 -5.92 -3.48
C ILE A 23 12.73 -5.63 -3.77
N SER A 24 13.49 -6.61 -4.27
CA SER A 24 14.91 -6.45 -4.59
C SER A 24 15.13 -5.44 -5.74
N ARG A 25 14.25 -5.45 -6.74
CA ARG A 25 14.28 -4.47 -7.84
C ARG A 25 14.03 -3.04 -7.34
N LEU A 26 13.20 -2.85 -6.33
CA LEU A 26 12.96 -1.53 -5.72
C LEU A 26 14.18 -1.03 -4.94
N TRP A 27 14.84 -1.93 -4.21
CA TRP A 27 16.04 -1.58 -3.46
C TRP A 27 17.23 -1.25 -4.36
N SER A 28 17.27 -1.85 -5.56
CA SER A 28 18.34 -1.64 -6.55
C SER A 28 18.14 -0.39 -7.44
N LEU A 29 16.94 0.19 -7.50
CA LEU A 29 16.66 1.37 -8.31
C LEU A 29 16.42 2.56 -7.36
N ASN A 30 17.45 3.39 -7.18
CA ASN A 30 17.42 4.64 -6.41
C ASN A 30 16.56 5.75 -7.06
N ASP A 31 15.65 5.40 -7.96
CA ASP A 31 14.85 6.33 -8.74
C ASP A 31 13.37 6.13 -8.42
N SER A 32 12.86 7.02 -7.57
CA SER A 32 11.54 6.94 -6.91
C SER A 32 10.34 7.16 -7.83
N ASN A 33 10.54 7.37 -9.14
CA ASN A 33 9.47 7.85 -10.02
C ASN A 33 8.61 6.76 -10.69
N LYS A 34 8.78 5.48 -10.30
CA LYS A 34 8.02 4.33 -10.87
C LYS A 34 7.52 3.36 -9.80
N ILE A 35 7.09 3.88 -8.66
CA ILE A 35 6.62 3.04 -7.55
C ILE A 35 5.10 2.99 -7.63
N ILE A 36 4.56 1.78 -7.77
CA ILE A 36 3.12 1.52 -7.77
C ILE A 36 2.80 0.93 -6.38
N PRO A 37 2.34 1.75 -5.41
CA PRO A 37 2.17 1.34 -4.00
C PRO A 37 1.24 0.13 -3.87
N TYR A 38 0.24 0.07 -4.74
CA TYR A 38 -0.76 -1.00 -4.80
C TYR A 38 -0.16 -2.42 -4.87
N VAL A 39 0.96 -2.60 -5.57
CA VAL A 39 1.60 -3.93 -5.70
C VAL A 39 2.15 -4.39 -4.34
N TYR A 40 2.73 -3.47 -3.59
CA TYR A 40 3.36 -3.74 -2.29
C TYR A 40 2.33 -4.03 -1.19
N ASP A 41 1.17 -3.38 -1.25
CA ASP A 41 0.05 -3.66 -0.34
C ASP A 41 -0.64 -4.99 -0.64
N SER A 42 -0.60 -5.43 -1.90
CA SER A 42 -1.25 -6.67 -2.34
C SER A 42 -0.44 -7.94 -2.05
N ILE A 43 0.90 -7.83 -1.99
CA ILE A 43 1.81 -8.97 -1.76
C ILE A 43 1.42 -9.81 -0.52
N PRO A 44 1.24 -9.21 0.69
CA PRO A 44 0.90 -9.96 1.89
C PRO A 44 -0.47 -10.62 1.79
N THR A 45 -1.43 -9.94 1.16
CA THR A 45 -2.80 -10.42 0.98
C THR A 45 -2.84 -11.66 0.09
N VAL A 46 -2.06 -11.70 -0.99
CA VAL A 46 -2.03 -12.89 -1.86
C VAL A 46 -1.43 -14.10 -1.14
N PHE A 47 -0.43 -13.91 -0.25
CA PHE A 47 0.10 -15.02 0.57
C PHE A 47 -0.94 -15.60 1.53
N THR A 48 -1.77 -14.77 2.17
CA THR A 48 -2.84 -15.28 3.03
C THR A 48 -3.91 -15.99 2.21
N THR A 49 -4.31 -15.45 1.05
CA THR A 49 -5.27 -16.09 0.15
C THR A 49 -4.76 -17.43 -0.36
N LEU A 50 -3.48 -17.53 -0.75
CA LEU A 50 -2.85 -18.80 -1.13
C LEU A 50 -2.81 -19.80 0.03
N GLY A 51 -2.56 -19.33 1.25
CA GLY A 51 -2.64 -20.15 2.46
C GLY A 51 -4.04 -20.74 2.66
N ILE A 52 -5.08 -19.91 2.57
CA ILE A 52 -6.49 -20.31 2.68
C ILE A 52 -6.88 -21.31 1.58
N LEU A 53 -6.42 -21.07 0.36
CA LEU A 53 -6.63 -21.98 -0.77
C LEU A 53 -5.98 -23.34 -0.50
N GLY A 54 -4.76 -23.35 0.04
CA GLY A 54 -4.07 -24.58 0.49
C GLY A 54 -4.87 -25.37 1.52
N THR A 55 -5.54 -24.67 2.44
CA THR A 55 -6.42 -25.29 3.44
C THR A 55 -7.59 -26.02 2.79
N PHE A 56 -8.28 -25.36 1.85
CA PHE A 56 -9.40 -25.98 1.14
C PHE A 56 -8.97 -27.17 0.30
N VAL A 57 -7.83 -27.07 -0.39
CA VAL A 57 -7.28 -28.16 -1.18
C VAL A 57 -6.90 -29.35 -0.29
N GLY A 58 -6.23 -29.12 0.84
CA GLY A 58 -5.83 -30.18 1.76
C GLY A 58 -7.03 -30.93 2.36
N ILE A 59 -8.07 -30.20 2.77
CA ILE A 59 -9.31 -30.80 3.28
C ILE A 59 -10.03 -31.58 2.17
N TYR A 60 -10.14 -31.02 0.96
CA TYR A 60 -10.78 -31.67 -0.17
C TYR A 60 -10.16 -33.03 -0.47
N PHE A 61 -8.82 -33.11 -0.56
CA PHE A 61 -8.13 -34.38 -0.81
C PHE A 61 -8.19 -35.35 0.37
N GLY A 62 -8.22 -34.85 1.61
CA GLY A 62 -8.45 -35.68 2.80
C GLY A 62 -9.84 -36.32 2.83
N LEU A 63 -10.85 -35.63 2.28
CA LEU A 63 -12.23 -36.13 2.19
C LEU A 63 -12.50 -36.97 0.95
N GLN A 64 -11.71 -36.84 -0.13
CA GLN A 64 -11.97 -37.54 -1.39
C GLN A 64 -11.98 -39.07 -1.25
N LYS A 65 -11.18 -39.62 -0.33
CA LYS A 65 -11.10 -41.06 -0.04
C LYS A 65 -11.84 -41.46 1.25
N PHE A 66 -12.65 -40.55 1.81
CA PHE A 66 -13.35 -40.80 3.07
C PHE A 66 -14.61 -41.65 2.83
N ASP A 67 -14.65 -42.83 3.43
CA ASP A 67 -15.83 -43.69 3.48
C ASP A 67 -16.52 -43.57 4.84
N VAL A 68 -17.79 -43.17 4.81
CA VAL A 68 -18.66 -43.08 5.99
C VAL A 68 -19.02 -44.44 6.59
N ASN A 69 -18.95 -45.52 5.80
CA ASN A 69 -19.22 -46.88 6.28
C ASN A 69 -17.99 -47.52 6.94
N ASP A 70 -16.78 -47.03 6.64
CA ASP A 70 -15.52 -47.41 7.28
C ASP A 70 -14.76 -46.17 7.79
N ILE A 71 -15.32 -45.59 8.85
CA ILE A 71 -14.75 -44.39 9.50
C ILE A 71 -13.34 -44.68 10.02
N THR A 72 -13.11 -45.87 10.61
CA THR A 72 -11.81 -46.22 11.20
C THR A 72 -10.71 -46.32 10.15
N GLY A 73 -11.00 -46.87 8.96
CA GLY A 73 -10.10 -46.86 7.82
C GLY A 73 -9.89 -45.48 7.18
N SER A 74 -10.88 -44.59 7.32
CA SER A 74 -10.88 -43.27 6.67
C SER A 74 -10.23 -42.15 7.49
N ILE A 75 -10.18 -42.27 8.82
CA ILE A 75 -9.56 -41.28 9.73
C ILE A 75 -8.11 -40.96 9.36
N PRO A 76 -7.20 -41.94 9.11
CA PRO A 76 -5.80 -41.65 8.81
C PRO A 76 -5.63 -40.76 7.57
N THR A 77 -6.40 -41.03 6.51
CA THR A 77 -6.35 -40.24 5.27
C THR A 77 -6.89 -38.83 5.47
N LEU A 78 -7.98 -38.69 6.23
CA LEU A 78 -8.53 -37.38 6.59
C LEU A 78 -7.53 -36.55 7.40
N LEU A 79 -6.88 -37.17 8.39
CA LEU A 79 -5.87 -36.51 9.23
C LEU A 79 -4.66 -36.04 8.42
N ASP A 80 -4.24 -36.80 7.40
CA ASP A 80 -3.12 -36.39 6.55
C ASP A 80 -3.47 -35.20 5.65
N GLY A 81 -4.69 -35.18 5.10
CA GLY A 81 -5.24 -34.02 4.39
C GLY A 81 -5.34 -32.77 5.28
N LEU A 82 -5.82 -32.94 6.52
CA LEU A 82 -5.91 -31.87 7.52
C LEU A 82 -4.53 -31.35 7.95
N LYS A 83 -3.55 -32.23 8.12
CA LYS A 83 -2.16 -31.87 8.45
C LYS A 83 -1.55 -31.00 7.35
N THR A 84 -1.80 -31.35 6.10
CA THR A 84 -1.35 -30.57 4.93
C THR A 84 -2.06 -29.21 4.88
N ALA A 85 -3.38 -29.19 5.13
CA ALA A 85 -4.17 -27.97 5.20
C ALA A 85 -3.64 -26.99 6.28
N PHE A 86 -3.32 -27.50 7.47
CA PHE A 86 -2.72 -26.69 8.54
C PHE A 86 -1.34 -26.15 8.17
N THR A 87 -0.49 -27.00 7.60
CA THR A 87 0.89 -26.63 7.23
C THR A 87 0.91 -25.52 6.19
N THR A 88 0.06 -25.63 5.16
CA THR A 88 -0.05 -24.60 4.10
C THR A 88 -0.58 -23.27 4.63
N SER A 89 -1.57 -23.30 5.53
CA SER A 89 -2.07 -22.09 6.19
C SER A 89 -1.01 -21.41 7.06
N ILE A 90 -0.25 -22.17 7.86
CA ILE A 90 0.83 -21.63 8.70
C ILE A 90 1.88 -20.95 7.82
N LEU A 91 2.27 -21.58 6.72
CA LEU A 91 3.23 -21.01 5.78
C LEU A 91 2.69 -19.73 5.12
N GLY A 92 1.45 -19.73 4.62
CA GLY A 92 0.84 -18.56 4.00
C GLY A 92 0.76 -17.34 4.93
N ILE A 93 0.34 -17.57 6.18
CA ILE A 93 0.27 -16.51 7.20
C ILE A 93 1.67 -16.04 7.59
N SER A 94 2.61 -16.96 7.84
CA SER A 94 3.99 -16.62 8.21
C SER A 94 4.67 -15.77 7.13
N LEU A 95 4.53 -16.18 5.87
CA LEU A 95 5.07 -15.41 4.74
C LEU A 95 4.38 -14.06 4.62
N SER A 96 3.05 -14.01 4.73
CA SER A 96 2.31 -12.73 4.69
C SER A 96 2.81 -11.73 5.73
N LEU A 97 3.05 -12.17 6.97
CA LEU A 97 3.56 -11.30 8.03
C LEU A 97 4.97 -10.78 7.72
N ILE A 98 5.87 -11.65 7.27
CA ILE A 98 7.24 -11.28 6.92
C ILE A 98 7.23 -10.29 5.75
N PHE A 99 6.56 -10.63 4.66
CA PHE A 99 6.48 -9.79 3.47
C PHE A 99 5.71 -8.48 3.72
N GLY A 100 4.70 -8.50 4.61
CA GLY A 100 3.99 -7.29 5.03
C GLY A 100 4.88 -6.32 5.78
N LYS A 101 5.71 -6.81 6.71
CA LYS A 101 6.70 -5.97 7.40
C LYS A 101 7.74 -5.41 6.45
N ILE A 102 8.27 -6.24 5.55
CA ILE A 102 9.24 -5.80 4.54
C ILE A 102 8.62 -4.73 3.62
N SER A 103 7.41 -4.99 3.12
CA SER A 103 6.66 -4.07 2.27
C SER A 103 6.47 -2.69 2.93
N GLN A 104 6.04 -2.67 4.19
CA GLN A 104 5.89 -1.42 4.96
C GLN A 104 7.22 -0.68 5.16
N ILE A 105 8.31 -1.38 5.47
CA ILE A 105 9.64 -0.76 5.66
C ILE A 105 10.13 -0.16 4.34
N VAL A 106 9.94 -0.88 3.24
CA VAL A 106 10.36 -0.46 1.90
C VAL A 106 9.56 0.76 1.46
N LEU A 107 8.23 0.76 1.65
CA LEU A 107 7.37 1.89 1.28
C LEU A 107 7.73 3.17 2.08
N ARG A 108 7.97 3.03 3.39
CA ARG A 108 8.42 4.16 4.23
C ARG A 108 9.79 4.71 3.82
N ALA A 109 10.72 3.84 3.42
CA ALA A 109 12.05 4.28 2.95
C ALA A 109 11.97 5.11 1.67
N VAL A 110 10.97 4.84 0.82
CA VAL A 110 10.68 5.58 -0.41
C VAL A 110 10.03 6.92 -0.11
N GLU A 111 9.01 6.94 0.76
CA GLU A 111 8.32 8.17 1.17
C GLU A 111 9.28 9.21 1.79
N MET A 112 10.33 8.77 2.49
CA MET A 112 11.33 9.67 3.04
C MET A 112 12.28 10.28 1.98
N LYS A 113 12.44 9.65 0.81
CA LYS A 113 13.34 10.13 -0.25
C LYS A 113 12.66 10.98 -1.32
N SER A 114 11.34 10.91 -1.44
CA SER A 114 10.57 11.72 -2.38
C SER A 114 9.64 12.66 -1.62
N PRO A 115 9.70 13.99 -1.84
CA PRO A 115 8.67 14.88 -1.30
C PRO A 115 7.30 14.36 -1.76
N PRO A 116 6.26 14.46 -0.91
CA PRO A 116 4.98 13.82 -1.16
C PRO A 116 4.48 14.22 -2.54
N GLN A 117 4.45 13.27 -3.48
CA GLN A 117 3.59 13.42 -4.62
C GLN A 117 2.16 13.42 -4.06
N PRO A 118 1.29 14.36 -4.48
CA PRO A 118 -0.05 14.53 -3.93
C PRO A 118 -0.97 13.41 -4.42
N THR A 119 -0.63 12.17 -4.08
CA THR A 119 -1.48 10.98 -4.20
C THR A 119 -2.16 10.64 -2.87
N ASP A 120 -1.71 11.23 -1.76
CA ASP A 120 -2.40 11.17 -0.48
C ASP A 120 -3.38 12.36 -0.38
N GLU A 121 -4.67 12.07 -0.25
CA GLU A 121 -5.74 13.08 -0.17
C GLU A 121 -5.47 14.08 0.96
N LEU A 122 -4.90 13.63 2.08
CA LEU A 122 -4.57 14.50 3.21
C LEU A 122 -3.44 15.48 2.86
N ALA A 123 -2.45 15.05 2.07
CA ALA A 123 -1.37 15.91 1.61
C ALA A 123 -1.88 16.96 0.60
N ALA A 124 -2.81 16.57 -0.28
CA ALA A 124 -3.47 17.51 -1.19
C ALA A 124 -4.29 18.56 -0.44
N LEU A 125 -5.02 18.17 0.62
CA LEU A 125 -5.78 19.09 1.47
C LEU A 125 -4.89 20.05 2.27
N GLN A 126 -3.75 19.57 2.77
CA GLN A 126 -2.76 20.43 3.43
C GLN A 126 -2.18 21.44 2.45
N GLN A 127 -1.84 21.01 1.23
CA GLN A 127 -1.34 21.90 0.20
C GLN A 127 -2.39 22.95 -0.22
N MET A 128 -3.65 22.55 -0.39
CA MET A 128 -4.75 23.50 -0.62
C MET A 128 -4.89 24.49 0.53
N THR A 129 -4.81 24.05 1.79
CA THR A 129 -4.89 24.94 2.95
C THR A 129 -3.74 25.94 3.00
N LEU A 130 -2.53 25.50 2.65
CA LEU A 130 -1.35 26.37 2.57
C LEU A 130 -1.51 27.42 1.45
N ILE A 131 -1.92 26.99 0.25
CA ILE A 131 -2.17 27.89 -0.89
C ILE A 131 -3.30 28.89 -0.57
N LEU A 132 -4.36 28.45 0.11
CA LEU A 132 -5.48 29.30 0.51
C LEU A 132 -5.07 30.36 1.55
N ASN A 133 -4.26 29.98 2.54
CA ASN A 133 -3.73 30.94 3.52
C ASN A 133 -2.74 31.93 2.89
N ASP A 134 -1.84 31.46 2.04
CA ASP A 134 -0.92 32.33 1.30
C ASP A 134 -1.67 33.30 0.37
N SER A 135 -2.67 32.81 -0.36
CA SER A 135 -3.56 33.64 -1.18
C SER A 135 -4.34 34.68 -0.35
N LYS A 136 -4.78 34.32 0.86
CA LYS A 136 -5.43 35.25 1.79
C LYS A 136 -4.48 36.36 2.24
N ASP A 137 -3.23 36.02 2.56
CA ASP A 137 -2.22 36.98 2.99
C ASP A 137 -1.76 37.87 1.82
N GLN A 138 -1.57 37.30 0.63
CA GLN A 138 -1.33 38.05 -0.61
C GLN A 138 -2.48 39.01 -0.93
N ASN A 139 -3.74 38.59 -0.77
CA ASN A 139 -4.88 39.48 -0.97
C ASN A 139 -4.91 40.60 0.06
N ASN A 140 -4.70 40.30 1.34
CA ASN A 140 -4.65 41.33 2.39
C ASN A 140 -3.54 42.36 2.14
N THR A 141 -2.37 41.92 1.71
CA THR A 141 -1.25 42.83 1.36
C THR A 141 -1.57 43.66 0.13
N ASN A 142 -2.19 43.09 -0.89
CA ASN A 142 -2.66 43.82 -2.07
C ASN A 142 -3.70 44.90 -1.70
N PHE A 143 -4.70 44.56 -0.88
CA PHE A 143 -5.69 45.54 -0.39
C PHE A 143 -5.05 46.68 0.41
N ASN A 144 -4.10 46.36 1.29
CA ASN A 144 -3.38 47.38 2.05
C ASN A 144 -2.53 48.29 1.15
N THR A 145 -1.94 47.73 0.09
CA THR A 145 -1.16 48.49 -0.90
C THR A 145 -2.06 49.43 -1.71
N LEU A 146 -3.20 48.93 -2.19
CA LEU A 146 -4.21 49.72 -2.89
C LEU A 146 -4.72 50.88 -2.01
N ASN A 147 -5.06 50.59 -0.75
CA ASN A 147 -5.53 51.61 0.19
C ASN A 147 -4.47 52.70 0.41
N ARG A 148 -3.19 52.32 0.59
CA ARG A 148 -2.09 53.29 0.73
C ARG A 148 -1.86 54.12 -0.54
N SER A 149 -1.98 53.51 -1.71
CA SER A 149 -1.84 54.21 -3.00
C SER A 149 -2.95 55.24 -3.21
N LEU A 150 -4.21 54.86 -2.95
CA LEU A 150 -5.36 55.76 -3.08
C LEU A 150 -5.27 56.94 -2.11
N VAL A 151 -4.92 56.68 -0.84
CA VAL A 151 -4.71 57.74 0.16
C VAL A 151 -3.57 58.66 -0.28
N GLY A 152 -2.46 58.10 -0.80
CA GLY A 152 -1.33 58.88 -1.32
C GLY A 152 -1.71 59.78 -2.49
N GLU A 153 -2.45 59.28 -3.48
CA GLU A 153 -2.94 60.06 -4.62
C GLU A 153 -3.88 61.19 -4.18
N ILE A 154 -4.83 60.92 -3.29
CA ILE A 154 -5.74 61.94 -2.76
C ILE A 154 -4.96 63.05 -2.03
N LEU A 155 -3.92 62.67 -1.28
CA LEU A 155 -3.08 63.63 -0.55
C LEU A 155 -2.26 64.50 -1.50
N LEU A 156 -1.73 63.93 -2.59
CA LEU A 156 -1.01 64.67 -3.63
C LEU A 156 -1.91 65.63 -4.41
N VAL A 157 -3.10 65.19 -4.81
CA VAL A 157 -4.07 66.04 -5.51
C VAL A 157 -4.54 67.19 -4.62
N THR A 158 -4.85 66.90 -3.35
CA THR A 158 -5.24 67.93 -2.37
C THR A 158 -4.13 68.96 -2.18
N LYS A 159 -2.87 68.52 -2.12
CA LYS A 159 -1.71 69.42 -1.96
C LYS A 159 -1.46 70.27 -3.21
N MET A 160 -1.69 69.74 -4.41
CA MET A 160 -1.62 70.51 -5.67
C MET A 160 -2.71 71.58 -5.76
N VAL A 161 -3.95 71.28 -5.37
CA VAL A 161 -5.07 72.24 -5.40
C VAL A 161 -4.88 73.38 -4.39
N ILE A 162 -4.27 73.11 -3.23
CA ILE A 162 -4.00 74.15 -2.21
C ILE A 162 -2.81 75.04 -2.57
N GLN A 163 -1.90 74.57 -3.43
CA GLN A 163 -0.71 75.33 -3.88
C GLN A 163 -0.91 76.12 -5.19
N SER A 164 -2.06 76.00 -5.86
CA SER A 164 -2.45 76.78 -7.04
C SER A 164 -3.31 77.99 -6.69
#